data_AF-A0A800AKR9-F1
#
_entry.id   AF-A0A800AKR9-F1
#
_cell.length_a   1.000
_cell.length_b   1.000
_cell.length_c   1.000
_cell.angle_alpha   90.00
_cell.angle_beta   90.00
_cell.angle_gamma   90.00
#
_symmetry.space_group_name_H-M   'P 1'
#
loop_
_entity.id
_entity.type
_entity.pdbx_description
1 polymer ?
#
loop_
_entity_poly.entity_id
_entity_poly.type
_entity_poly.pdbx_seq_one_letter_code
_entity_poly.pdbx_strand_id
1 'polypeptide(L)'
;METVDHIRKNIEQIEKLLSEVKADLETLDKKRVSELKKSAEKIEKLPSEEKLRLEYENLYQMSIGGNANAIEEFIKSKTKTYLKAFCKANNLPIDTTKVSKDGIIKEVTQWMAQRKAITKKAT
;
A
#
# COMPACT_ATOMS: atom_id res chain seq x y z
N MET A 1 29.89 -11.07 -37.58
CA MET A 1 29.33 -12.17 -36.77
C MET A 1 29.38 -11.83 -35.27
N GLU A 2 30.46 -11.19 -34.80
CA GLU A 2 30.66 -10.80 -33.38
C GLU A 2 29.58 -9.90 -32.74
N THR A 3 28.90 -9.05 -33.51
CA THR A 3 27.92 -8.10 -32.95
C THR A 3 26.63 -8.78 -32.47
N VAL A 4 26.19 -9.83 -33.17
CA VAL A 4 24.98 -10.58 -32.82
C VAL A 4 25.22 -11.41 -31.56
N ASP A 5 26.41 -12.00 -31.43
CA ASP A 5 26.78 -12.77 -30.24
C ASP A 5 26.98 -11.87 -29.02
N HIS A 6 27.48 -10.64 -29.20
CA HIS A 6 27.52 -9.64 -28.14
C HIS A 6 26.11 -9.24 -27.66
N ILE A 7 25.17 -9.04 -28.59
CA ILE A 7 23.77 -8.72 -28.23
C ILE A 7 23.12 -9.89 -27.48
N ARG A 8 23.33 -11.14 -27.91
CA ARG A 8 22.81 -12.31 -27.18
C ARG A 8 23.33 -12.38 -25.75
N LYS A 9 24.62 -12.12 -25.55
CA LYS A 9 25.24 -12.12 -24.22
C LYS A 9 24.66 -11.03 -23.31
N ASN A 10 24.35 -9.87 -23.87
CA ASN A 10 23.69 -8.79 -23.13
C ASN A 10 22.25 -9.15 -22.76
N ILE A 11 21.52 -9.85 -23.65
CA ILE A 11 20.17 -10.37 -23.35
C ILE A 11 20.22 -11.36 -22.19
N GLU A 12 21.14 -12.33 -22.21
CA GLU A 12 21.31 -13.30 -21.11
C GLU A 12 21.62 -12.64 -19.77
N GLN A 13 22.44 -11.58 -19.76
CA GLN A 13 22.72 -10.81 -18.54
C GLN A 13 21.49 -10.09 -18.02
N ILE A 14 20.69 -9.49 -18.90
CA ILE A 14 19.44 -8.82 -18.51
C ILE A 14 18.43 -9.81 -17.94
N GLU A 15 18.27 -10.98 -18.57
CA GLU A 15 17.38 -12.04 -18.09
C GLU A 15 17.80 -12.55 -16.71
N LYS A 16 19.12 -12.71 -16.50
CA LYS A 16 19.67 -13.08 -15.19
C LYS A 16 19.35 -12.04 -14.12
N LEU A 17 19.60 -10.75 -14.41
CA LEU A 17 19.30 -9.65 -13.49
C LEU A 17 17.80 -9.58 -13.18
N LEU A 18 16.94 -9.76 -14.18
CA LEU A 18 15.49 -9.81 -13.97
C LEU A 18 15.07 -10.98 -13.09
N SER A 19 15.72 -12.14 -13.22
CA SER A 19 15.46 -13.30 -12.37
C SER A 19 15.89 -13.05 -10.92
N GLU A 20 17.03 -12.40 -10.70
CA GLU A 20 17.52 -12.03 -9.37
C GLU A 20 16.57 -11.04 -8.69
N VAL A 21 16.16 -9.98 -9.41
CA VAL A 21 15.18 -9.00 -8.89
C VAL A 21 13.83 -9.65 -8.56
N LYS A 22 13.36 -10.61 -9.38
CA LYS A 22 12.13 -11.36 -9.09
C LYS A 22 12.27 -12.22 -7.83
N ALA A 23 13.41 -12.88 -7.64
CA ALA A 23 13.67 -13.69 -6.44
C ALA A 23 13.75 -12.82 -5.17
N ASP A 24 14.34 -11.63 -5.27
CA ASP A 24 14.38 -10.66 -4.18
C ASP A 24 12.97 -10.14 -3.84
N LEU A 25 12.14 -9.85 -4.85
CA LEU A 25 10.74 -9.48 -4.66
C LEU A 25 9.95 -10.60 -3.97
N GLU A 26 10.08 -11.85 -4.42
CA GLU A 26 9.43 -13.00 -3.76
C GLU A 26 9.91 -13.20 -2.32
N THR A 27 11.18 -12.94 -2.05
CA THR A 27 11.76 -13.05 -0.71
C THR A 27 11.23 -11.96 0.21
N LEU A 28 11.12 -10.73 -0.30
CA LEU A 28 10.52 -9.61 0.40
C LEU A 28 9.02 -9.81 0.64
N ASP A 29 8.30 -10.41 -0.31
CA ASP A 29 6.88 -10.78 -0.13
C ASP A 29 6.71 -11.89 0.90
N LYS A 30 7.53 -12.95 0.86
CA LYS A 30 7.53 -14.03 1.87
C LYS A 30 7.90 -13.49 3.26
N LYS A 31 8.82 -12.52 3.33
CA LYS A 31 9.18 -11.83 4.58
C LYS A 31 8.03 -10.96 5.09
N ARG A 32 7.36 -10.20 4.21
CA ARG A 32 6.13 -9.46 4.56
C ARG A 32 5.03 -10.40 5.07
N VAL A 33 4.77 -11.52 4.40
CA VAL A 33 3.73 -12.49 4.80
C VAL A 33 4.05 -13.15 6.14
N SER A 34 5.33 -13.42 6.43
CA SER A 34 5.76 -14.00 7.71
C SER A 34 5.81 -12.99 8.86
N GLU A 35 6.14 -11.72 8.58
CA GLU A 35 6.02 -10.62 9.54
C GLU A 35 4.56 -10.27 9.85
N LEU A 36 3.66 -10.35 8.85
CA LEU A 36 2.21 -10.20 9.02
C LEU A 36 1.60 -11.29 9.91
N LYS A 37 2.14 -12.52 9.90
CA LYS A 37 1.68 -13.61 10.79
C LYS A 37 2.20 -13.47 12.22
N LYS A 38 3.37 -12.86 12.43
CA LYS A 38 3.96 -12.64 13.77
C LYS A 38 3.46 -11.36 14.47
N SER A 39 2.82 -10.43 13.76
CA SER A 39 2.31 -9.18 14.35
C SER A 39 0.97 -9.31 15.08
N ALA A 40 0.32 -10.49 15.05
CA ALA A 40 -0.98 -10.71 15.67
C ALA A 40 -0.97 -10.82 17.21
N GLU A 41 0.20 -10.95 17.86
CA GLU A 41 0.31 -11.14 19.33
C GLU A 41 1.16 -10.09 20.06
N LYS A 42 1.63 -9.03 19.40
CA LYS A 42 2.22 -7.88 20.13
C LYS A 42 1.12 -6.86 20.39
N ILE A 43 0.98 -6.47 21.66
CA ILE A 43 0.26 -5.26 22.09
C ILE A 43 0.63 -4.15 21.12
N GLU A 44 -0.29 -3.84 20.21
CA GLU A 44 -0.04 -2.96 19.08
C GLU A 44 0.18 -1.55 19.65
N LYS A 45 1.43 -1.10 19.73
CA LYS A 45 1.72 0.32 19.98
C LYS A 45 1.21 1.08 18.75
N LEU A 46 -0.07 1.46 18.82
CA LEU A 46 -0.71 2.27 17.79
C LEU A 46 0.11 3.55 17.61
N PRO A 47 0.34 4.00 16.36
CA PRO A 47 0.96 5.28 16.11
C PRO A 47 0.14 6.42 16.75
N SER A 48 0.80 7.56 17.01
CA SER A 48 0.08 8.77 17.39
C SER A 48 -0.88 9.21 16.29
N GLU A 49 -1.94 9.93 16.66
CA GLU A 49 -2.92 10.45 15.70
C GLU A 49 -2.28 11.30 14.59
N GLU A 50 -1.24 12.05 14.92
CA GLU A 50 -0.46 12.84 13.95
C GLU A 50 0.21 11.96 12.88
N LYS A 51 0.80 10.83 13.27
CA LYS A 51 1.38 9.87 12.32
C LYS A 51 0.30 9.25 11.44
N LEU A 52 -0.87 8.93 12.00
CA LEU A 52 -1.99 8.38 11.24
C LEU A 52 -2.55 9.37 10.22
N ARG A 53 -2.55 10.66 10.54
CA ARG A 53 -2.92 11.74 9.61
C ARG A 53 -1.89 11.90 8.49
N LEU A 54 -0.61 11.84 8.83
CA LEU A 54 0.47 11.91 7.85
C LEU A 54 0.46 10.69 6.91
N GLU A 55 0.17 9.49 7.43
CA GLU A 55 -0.05 8.29 6.60
C GLU A 55 -1.25 8.45 5.66
N TYR A 56 -2.35 9.07 6.10
CA TYR A 56 -3.51 9.35 5.24
C TYR A 56 -3.17 10.35 4.13
N GLU A 57 -2.40 11.39 4.43
CA GLU A 57 -1.95 12.36 3.43
C GLU A 57 -1.04 11.71 2.40
N ASN A 58 -0.05 10.92 2.84
CA ASN A 58 0.82 10.18 1.94
C ASN A 58 0.02 9.22 1.04
N LEU A 59 -0.95 8.52 1.61
CA LEU A 59 -1.82 7.60 0.87
C LEU A 59 -2.67 8.36 -0.17
N TYR A 60 -3.16 9.55 0.18
CA TYR A 60 -3.86 10.42 -0.76
C TYR A 60 -2.94 10.86 -1.91
N GLN A 61 -1.72 11.33 -1.62
CA GLN A 61 -0.74 11.72 -2.64
C GLN A 61 -0.38 10.55 -3.58
N MET A 62 -0.19 9.35 -3.04
CA MET A 62 0.05 8.14 -3.84
C MET A 62 -1.14 7.79 -4.74
N SER A 63 -2.36 7.92 -4.22
CA SER A 63 -3.59 7.62 -4.97
C SER A 63 -3.80 8.60 -6.15
N ILE A 64 -3.47 9.89 -5.98
CA ILE A 64 -3.57 10.88 -7.05
C ILE A 64 -2.39 10.81 -8.02
N GLY A 65 -1.23 10.33 -7.57
CA GLY A 65 -0.01 10.13 -8.35
C GLY A 65 -0.04 8.92 -9.30
N GLY A 66 -1.17 8.21 -9.39
CA GLY A 66 -1.37 7.11 -10.34
C GLY A 66 -1.21 5.71 -9.76
N ASN A 67 -0.90 5.56 -8.46
CA ASN A 67 -0.92 4.26 -7.80
C ASN A 67 -2.34 3.92 -7.32
N ALA A 68 -3.15 3.36 -8.24
CA ALA A 68 -4.54 3.00 -7.98
C ALA A 68 -4.70 1.95 -6.86
N ASN A 69 -3.69 1.10 -6.63
CA ASN A 69 -3.75 -0.01 -5.68
C ASN A 69 -3.22 0.36 -4.29
N ALA A 70 -2.62 1.54 -4.11
CA ALA A 70 -2.00 1.95 -2.84
C ALA A 70 -2.95 1.83 -1.64
N ILE A 71 -4.22 2.22 -1.82
CA ILE A 71 -5.25 2.14 -0.78
C ILE A 71 -5.55 0.68 -0.44
N GLU A 72 -5.73 -0.16 -1.45
CA GLU A 72 -6.03 -1.58 -1.26
C GLU A 72 -4.89 -2.31 -0.54
N GLU A 73 -3.65 -2.11 -0.99
CA GLU A 73 -2.46 -2.69 -0.38
C GLU A 73 -2.29 -2.23 1.07
N PHE A 74 -2.45 -0.93 1.33
CA PHE A 74 -2.38 -0.37 2.67
C PHE A 74 -3.41 -1.01 3.59
N ILE A 75 -4.70 -1.00 3.21
CA ILE A 75 -5.77 -1.50 4.07
C ILE A 75 -5.64 -3.01 4.31
N LYS A 76 -5.25 -3.79 3.29
CA LYS A 76 -5.03 -5.25 3.46
C LYS A 76 -3.86 -5.54 4.40
N SER A 77 -2.79 -4.74 4.36
CA SER A 77 -1.59 -4.92 5.18
C SER A 77 -1.78 -4.60 6.67
N LYS A 78 -2.78 -3.78 7.04
CA LYS A 78 -2.98 -3.33 8.42
C LYS A 78 -3.99 -4.19 9.19
N THR A 79 -3.90 -4.20 10.52
CA THR A 79 -4.85 -4.87 11.41
C THR A 79 -6.17 -4.08 11.48
N LYS A 80 -7.28 -4.73 11.88
CA LYS A 80 -8.55 -3.99 12.11
C LYS A 80 -8.43 -2.92 13.21
N THR A 81 -7.62 -3.18 14.24
CA THR A 81 -7.37 -2.23 15.34
C THR A 81 -6.65 -0.99 14.84
N TYR A 82 -5.60 -1.17 14.03
CA TYR A 82 -4.93 -0.07 13.35
C TYR A 82 -5.91 0.72 12.46
N LEU A 83 -6.71 0.03 11.64
CA LEU A 83 -7.65 0.68 10.72
C LEU A 83 -8.72 1.49 11.46
N LYS A 84 -9.17 1.01 12.62
CA LYS A 84 -10.07 1.76 13.50
C LYS A 84 -9.43 3.06 13.98
N ALA A 85 -8.18 3.01 14.45
CA ALA A 85 -7.45 4.19 14.88
C ALA A 85 -7.21 5.16 13.70
N PHE A 86 -6.83 4.62 12.54
CA PHE A 86 -6.62 5.38 11.30
C PHE A 86 -7.89 6.12 10.85
N CYS A 87 -9.04 5.45 10.80
CA CYS A 87 -10.31 6.07 10.43
C CYS A 87 -10.71 7.16 11.43
N LYS A 88 -10.53 6.90 12.73
CA LYS A 88 -10.81 7.87 13.80
C LYS A 88 -9.91 9.11 13.69
N ALA A 89 -8.60 8.94 13.52
CA ALA A 89 -7.65 10.04 13.44
C ALA A 89 -7.89 10.97 12.23
N ASN A 90 -8.47 10.42 11.15
CA ASN A 90 -8.77 11.12 9.90
C ASN A 90 -10.25 11.52 9.76
N ASN A 91 -11.05 11.38 10.82
CA ASN A 91 -12.48 11.70 10.84
C ASN A 91 -13.29 11.02 9.71
N LEU A 92 -12.90 9.80 9.33
CA LEU A 92 -13.63 9.03 8.33
C LEU A 92 -14.85 8.38 9.00
N PRO A 93 -16.09 8.60 8.50
CA PRO A 93 -17.31 8.06 9.08
C PRO A 93 -17.51 6.57 8.72
N ILE A 94 -16.51 5.75 9.04
CA ILE A 94 -16.47 4.32 8.73
C ILE A 94 -16.57 3.54 10.04
N ASP A 95 -17.65 2.77 10.20
CA ASP A 95 -17.79 1.83 11.31
C ASP A 95 -16.98 0.55 11.04
N THR A 96 -15.67 0.64 11.27
CA THR A 96 -14.69 -0.46 11.08
C THR A 96 -15.01 -1.76 11.84
N THR A 97 -15.95 -1.73 12.80
CA THR A 97 -16.41 -2.93 13.51
C THR A 97 -17.42 -3.73 12.69
N LYS A 98 -18.20 -3.07 11.84
CA LYS A 98 -19.28 -3.68 11.04
C LYS A 98 -18.88 -3.94 9.59
N VAL A 99 -17.85 -3.27 9.09
CA VAL A 99 -17.38 -3.46 7.71
C VAL A 99 -16.21 -4.44 7.61
N SER A 100 -16.16 -5.17 6.50
CA SER A 100 -14.99 -5.97 6.11
C SER A 100 -13.85 -5.05 5.67
N LYS A 101 -12.63 -5.59 5.53
CA LYS A 101 -11.50 -4.81 4.97
C LYS A 101 -11.83 -4.28 3.57
N ASP A 102 -12.52 -5.07 2.75
CA ASP A 102 -12.97 -4.64 1.42
C ASP A 102 -13.99 -3.50 1.50
N GLY A 103 -14.87 -3.51 2.50
CA GLY A 103 -15.75 -2.38 2.79
C GLY A 103 -14.97 -1.11 3.15
N ILE A 104 -13.95 -1.23 4.00
CA ILE A 104 -13.06 -0.12 4.35
C ILE A 104 -12.34 0.42 3.11
N ILE A 105 -11.85 -0.46 2.22
CA ILE A 105 -11.21 -0.05 0.96
C ILE A 105 -12.15 0.81 0.12
N LYS A 106 -13.41 0.37 -0.07
CA LYS A 106 -14.40 1.11 -0.87
C LYS A 106 -14.66 2.50 -0.29
N GLU A 107 -14.92 2.57 1.02
CA GLU A 107 -15.22 3.82 1.71
C GLU A 107 -14.03 4.79 1.67
N VAL A 108 -12.82 4.33 2.00
CA VAL A 108 -11.60 5.18 1.97
C VAL A 108 -11.32 5.68 0.56
N THR A 109 -11.47 4.81 -0.44
CA THR A 109 -11.31 5.19 -1.86
C THR A 109 -12.31 6.26 -2.26
N GLN A 110 -13.58 6.08 -1.89
CA GLN A 110 -14.63 7.06 -2.17
C GLN A 110 -14.35 8.40 -1.49
N TRP A 111 -13.90 8.41 -0.24
CA TRP A 111 -13.53 9.63 0.48
C TRP A 111 -12.36 10.37 -0.18
N MET A 112 -11.34 9.65 -0.63
CA MET A 112 -10.22 10.24 -1.36
C MET A 112 -10.66 10.80 -2.72
N ALA A 113 -11.55 10.11 -3.44
CA ALA A 113 -12.13 10.61 -4.68
C ALA A 113 -12.95 11.89 -4.47
N GLN A 114 -13.76 11.94 -3.41
CA GLN A 114 -14.53 13.13 -3.02
C GLN A 114 -13.59 14.30 -2.67
N ARG A 115 -12.56 14.04 -1.86
CA ARG A 115 -11.53 15.04 -1.52
C ARG A 115 -10.89 15.61 -2.78
N LYS A 116 -10.48 14.75 -3.73
CA LYS A 116 -9.92 15.16 -5.03
C LYS A 116 -10.89 16.04 -5.83
N ALA A 117 -12.17 15.69 -5.86
CA ALA A 117 -13.19 16.46 -6.56
C ALA A 117 -13.43 17.85 -5.93
N ILE A 118 -13.41 17.94 -4.60
CA ILE A 118 -13.54 19.23 -3.88
C ILE A 118 -12.31 20.10 -4.14
N THR A 119 -11.10 19.55 -4.01
CA THR A 119 -9.86 20.31 -4.24
C THR A 119 -9.75 20.81 -5.68
N LYS A 120 -10.15 20.01 -6.68
CA LYS A 120 -10.19 20.44 -8.08
C LYS A 120 -11.23 21.52 -8.39
N LYS A 121 -12.31 21.61 -7.61
CA LYS A 121 -13.34 22.67 -7.77
C LYS A 121 -12.95 23.98 -7.07
N ALA A 122 -12.03 23.92 -6.11
CA ALA A 122 -11.53 25.08 -5.37
C ALA A 122 -10.34 25.77 -6.06
N THR A 123 -9.86 25.21 -7.19
CA THR A 123 -8.83 25.79 -8.07
C THR A 123 -9.49 26.23 -9.36
#